data_AF-A0A377AIA0-F1
#
_entry.id   AF-A0A377AIA0-F1
#
_cell.length_a   1.000
_cell.length_b   1.000
_cell.length_c   1.000
_cell.angle_alpha   90.00
_cell.angle_beta   90.00
_cell.angle_gamma   90.00
#
_symmetry.space_group_name_H-M   'P 1'
#
loop_
_entity.id
_entity.type
_entity.pdbx_description
1 polymer ?
#
loop_
_entity_poly.entity_id
_entity_poly.type
_entity_poly.pdbx_seq_one_letter_code
_entity_poly.pdbx_strand_id
1 'polypeptide(L)'
;MFDETDSIDSHVEDTLIAGAGICDRHAVEFVASNARSCVQWLIDQGVLFDTHIQPNGEESYHLTREGGHSHRRILHAADATGREVETTLVSKALNHPNIACWSAATRLI
;
A
#
# COMPACT_ATOMS: atom_id res chain seq x y z
N MET A 1 -0.84 9.01 -7.66
CA MET A 1 0.37 9.02 -6.81
C MET A 1 0.18 9.90 -5.60
N PHE A 2 0.95 9.70 -4.53
CA PHE A 2 0.97 10.57 -3.34
C PHE A 2 1.98 11.72 -3.48
N ASP A 3 2.83 11.67 -4.50
CA ASP A 3 3.79 12.71 -4.88
C ASP A 3 3.36 13.33 -6.23
N GLU A 4 3.48 14.65 -6.38
CA GLU A 4 3.09 15.39 -7.59
C GLU A 4 4.08 15.21 -8.75
N THR A 5 5.33 14.85 -8.45
CA THR A 5 6.35 14.57 -9.46
C THR A 5 6.25 13.16 -10.02
N ASP A 6 5.42 12.30 -9.42
CA ASP A 6 5.20 10.92 -9.84
C ASP A 6 3.89 10.74 -10.64
N SER A 7 3.87 9.77 -11.54
CA SER A 7 2.73 9.49 -12.43
C SER A 7 2.40 8.00 -12.51
N ILE A 8 1.14 7.69 -12.87
CA ILE A 8 0.69 6.32 -13.11
C ILE A 8 1.49 5.70 -14.25
N ASP A 9 1.71 6.43 -15.33
CA ASP A 9 2.48 5.97 -16.49
C ASP A 9 3.92 5.58 -16.09
N SER A 10 4.57 6.37 -15.24
CA SER A 10 5.90 6.04 -14.71
C SER A 10 5.88 4.74 -13.89
N HIS A 11 4.83 4.50 -13.10
CA HIS A 11 4.70 3.26 -12.33
C HIS A 11 4.47 2.04 -13.22
N VAL A 12 3.64 2.20 -14.25
CA VAL A 12 3.38 1.18 -15.25
C VAL A 12 4.68 0.81 -15.93
N GLU A 13 5.45 1.81 -16.39
CA GLU A 13 6.72 1.57 -17.07
C GLU A 13 7.76 0.90 -16.16
N ASP A 14 7.94 1.39 -14.93
CA ASP A 14 8.79 0.75 -13.92
C ASP A 14 8.43 -0.74 -13.74
N THR A 15 7.13 -1.05 -13.66
CA THR A 15 6.63 -2.42 -13.48
C THR A 15 6.90 -3.29 -14.69
N LEU A 16 6.68 -2.78 -15.90
CA LEU A 16 6.90 -3.52 -17.15
C LEU A 16 8.38 -3.79 -17.42
N ILE A 17 9.25 -2.83 -17.11
CA ILE A 17 10.71 -3.00 -17.18
C ILE A 17 11.16 -4.06 -16.18
N ALA A 18 10.75 -3.95 -14.91
CA ALA A 18 11.08 -4.92 -13.87
C ALA A 18 10.54 -6.32 -14.20
N GLY A 19 9.39 -6.39 -14.88
CA GLY A 19 8.75 -7.61 -15.33
C GLY A 19 9.36 -8.25 -16.57
N ALA A 20 10.47 -7.72 -17.13
CA ALA A 20 11.24 -8.35 -18.20
C ALA A 20 10.40 -8.82 -19.43
N GLY A 21 9.35 -8.07 -19.78
CA GLY A 21 8.53 -8.30 -20.97
C GLY A 21 7.48 -9.42 -20.85
N ILE A 22 7.29 -10.02 -19.67
CA ILE A 22 6.28 -11.08 -19.46
C ILE A 22 5.00 -10.59 -18.75
N CYS A 23 4.95 -9.31 -18.39
CA CYS A 23 3.76 -8.72 -17.76
C CYS A 23 2.60 -8.59 -18.76
N ASP A 24 1.38 -8.83 -18.27
CA ASP A 24 0.17 -8.36 -18.92
C ASP A 24 0.02 -6.85 -18.65
N ARG A 25 0.15 -6.04 -19.71
CA ARG A 25 0.06 -4.58 -19.63
C ARG A 25 -1.28 -4.11 -19.07
N HIS A 26 -2.39 -4.72 -19.47
CA HIS A 26 -3.71 -4.30 -18.99
C HIS A 26 -3.85 -4.54 -17.48
N ALA A 27 -3.32 -5.66 -16.98
CA ALA A 27 -3.29 -5.93 -15.55
C ALA A 27 -2.43 -4.90 -14.79
N VAL A 28 -1.26 -4.55 -15.32
CA VAL A 28 -0.36 -3.55 -14.71
C VAL A 28 -1.01 -2.17 -14.66
N GLU A 29 -1.57 -1.71 -15.78
CA GLU A 29 -2.27 -0.41 -15.87
C GLU A 29 -3.46 -0.35 -14.92
N PHE A 30 -4.25 -1.42 -14.84
CA PHE A 30 -5.37 -1.53 -13.92
C PHE A 30 -4.93 -1.40 -12.47
N VAL A 31 -3.93 -2.18 -12.04
CA VAL A 31 -3.44 -2.15 -10.65
C VAL A 31 -2.82 -0.79 -10.31
N ALA A 32 -1.94 -0.27 -11.16
CA ALA A 32 -1.26 1.01 -10.93
C ALA A 32 -2.25 2.18 -10.82
N SER A 33 -3.30 2.18 -11.65
CA SER A 33 -4.32 3.24 -11.66
C SER A 33 -5.21 3.24 -10.41
N ASN A 34 -5.43 2.07 -9.80
CA ASN A 34 -6.29 1.92 -8.61
C ASN A 34 -5.51 1.95 -7.29
N ALA A 35 -4.17 1.96 -7.32
CA ALA A 35 -3.35 1.86 -6.12
C ALA A 35 -3.63 3.00 -5.11
N ARG A 36 -3.74 4.25 -5.56
CA ARG A 36 -3.97 5.40 -4.65
C ARG A 36 -5.28 5.26 -3.87
N SER A 37 -6.37 4.89 -4.52
CA SER A 37 -7.67 4.73 -3.86
C SER A 37 -7.67 3.55 -2.89
N CYS A 38 -7.04 2.43 -3.24
CA CYS A 38 -6.91 1.28 -2.34
C CYS A 38 -6.08 1.63 -1.09
N VAL A 39 -5.01 2.40 -1.26
CA VAL A 39 -4.19 2.83 -0.11
C VAL A 39 -4.91 3.88 0.72
N GLN A 40 -5.66 4.80 0.10
CA GLN A 40 -6.52 5.72 0.83
C GLN A 40 -7.55 4.96 1.69
N TRP A 41 -8.12 3.88 1.16
CA TRP A 41 -9.02 3.02 1.94
C TRP A 41 -8.32 2.42 3.17
N LEU A 42 -7.06 2.00 3.07
CA LEU A 42 -6.28 1.52 4.23
C LEU A 42 -6.10 2.63 5.28
N ILE A 43 -5.77 3.84 4.84
CA ILE A 43 -5.65 5.01 5.72
C ILE A 43 -7.00 5.28 6.42
N ASP A 44 -8.11 5.20 5.69
CA ASP A 44 -9.46 5.38 6.24
C ASP A 44 -9.85 4.25 7.22
N GLN A 45 -9.26 3.05 7.06
CA GLN A 45 -9.36 1.99 8.07
C GLN A 45 -8.51 2.25 9.32
N GLY A 46 -7.61 3.23 9.30
CA GLY A 46 -6.75 3.60 10.43
C GLY A 46 -5.34 3.04 10.34
N VAL A 47 -4.89 2.56 9.18
CA VAL A 47 -3.49 2.21 8.96
C VAL A 47 -2.66 3.48 9.02
N LEU A 48 -1.65 3.51 9.90
CA LEU A 48 -0.78 4.66 10.06
C LEU A 48 0.48 4.51 9.21
N PHE A 49 0.60 5.36 8.19
CA PHE A 49 1.84 5.51 7.43
C PHE A 49 2.63 6.71 7.95
N ASP A 50 3.96 6.62 7.88
CA ASP A 50 4.86 7.66 8.35
C ASP A 50 4.64 8.96 7.55
N THR A 51 4.60 10.09 8.26
CA THR A 51 4.53 11.44 7.69
C THR A 51 5.80 12.22 7.99
N HIS A 52 6.01 13.32 7.27
CA HIS A 52 7.06 14.29 7.55
C HIS A 52 6.55 15.70 7.26
N ILE A 53 7.17 16.69 7.90
CA ILE A 53 6.91 18.09 7.62
C ILE A 53 7.86 18.54 6.52
N GLN A 54 7.30 19.02 5.41
CA GLN A 54 8.04 19.56 4.29
C GLN A 54 8.70 20.91 4.66
N PRO A 55 9.71 21.38 3.90
CA PRO A 55 10.33 22.68 4.13
C PRO A 55 9.37 23.88 4.09
N ASN A 56 8.24 23.75 3.37
CA ASN A 56 7.18 24.75 3.30
C ASN A 56 6.25 24.74 4.52
N GLY A 57 6.43 23.80 5.46
CA GLY A 57 5.62 23.65 6.68
C GLY A 57 4.41 22.73 6.54
N GLU A 58 4.14 22.18 5.35
CA GLU A 58 3.03 21.26 5.12
C GLU A 58 3.40 19.81 5.50
N GLU A 59 2.45 19.08 6.08
CA GLU A 59 2.63 17.65 6.35
C GLU A 59 2.36 16.84 5.08
N SER A 60 3.24 15.88 4.78
CA SER A 60 3.04 14.91 3.71
C SER A 60 3.54 13.53 4.11
N TYR A 61 3.11 12.51 3.38
CA TYR A 61 3.60 11.15 3.62
C TYR A 61 5.09 11.04 3.31
N HIS A 62 5.82 10.35 4.18
CA HIS A 62 7.21 10.03 3.94
C HIS A 62 7.30 8.84 2.96
N LEU A 63 7.83 9.09 1.77
CA LEU A 63 7.89 8.11 0.68
C LEU A 63 9.32 7.59 0.47
N THR A 64 9.45 6.27 0.39
CA THR A 64 10.70 5.59 0.04
C THR A 64 10.72 5.17 -1.43
N ARG A 65 11.91 4.75 -1.89
CA ARG A 65 12.14 4.24 -3.24
C ARG A 65 13.00 2.98 -3.14
N GLU A 66 12.52 1.90 -3.74
CA GLU A 66 13.21 0.61 -3.80
C GLU A 66 13.68 0.31 -5.23
N GLY A 67 14.34 -0.83 -5.41
CA GLY A 67 14.80 -1.28 -6.73
C GLY A 67 13.64 -1.40 -7.72
N GLY A 68 13.89 -1.01 -8.97
CA GLY A 68 12.87 -1.03 -10.04
C GLY A 68 12.00 0.22 -10.11
N HIS A 69 12.04 1.11 -9.11
CA HIS A 69 11.29 2.36 -9.14
C HIS A 69 12.13 3.56 -9.56
N SER A 70 11.60 4.37 -10.47
CA SER A 70 12.17 5.66 -10.88
C SER A 70 11.88 6.77 -9.87
N HIS A 71 10.70 6.75 -9.24
CA HIS A 71 10.21 7.77 -8.29
C HIS A 71 10.00 7.22 -6.87
N ARG A 72 9.93 8.12 -5.87
CA ARG A 72 9.55 7.76 -4.49
C ARG A 72 8.04 7.57 -4.45
N ARG A 73 7.59 6.34 -4.24
CA ARG A 73 6.15 5.99 -4.29
C ARG A 73 5.71 4.99 -3.23
N ILE A 74 6.62 4.55 -2.38
CA ILE A 74 6.37 3.50 -1.39
C ILE A 74 6.04 4.16 -0.06
N LEU A 75 4.80 3.96 0.39
CA LEU A 75 4.36 4.29 1.75
C LEU A 75 4.85 3.20 2.71
N HIS A 76 5.23 3.62 3.92
CA HIS A 76 5.71 2.69 4.93
C HIS A 76 5.33 3.14 6.35
N ALA A 77 5.42 2.21 7.29
CA ALA A 77 5.29 2.45 8.74
C ALA A 77 6.56 1.94 9.42
N ALA A 78 7.50 2.85 9.71
CA ALA A 78 8.86 2.53 10.11
C ALA A 78 9.46 1.40 9.25
N ASP A 79 9.92 0.31 9.86
CA ASP A 79 10.47 -0.89 9.24
C ASP A 79 9.48 -2.07 9.21
N ALA A 80 8.20 -1.84 9.54
CA ALA A 80 7.23 -2.90 9.80
C ALA A 80 5.83 -2.65 9.21
N THR A 81 5.75 -2.12 7.98
CA THR A 81 4.49 -1.81 7.27
C THR A 81 3.50 -2.98 7.26
N GLY A 82 3.98 -4.21 7.05
CA GLY A 82 3.12 -5.40 7.03
C GLY A 82 2.39 -5.63 8.35
N ARG A 83 3.06 -5.43 9.48
CA ARG A 83 2.47 -5.57 10.82
C ARG A 83 1.42 -4.52 11.09
N GLU A 84 1.65 -3.28 10.66
CA GLU A 84 0.70 -2.16 10.84
C GLU A 84 -0.59 -2.40 10.05
N VAL A 85 -0.46 -2.78 8.78
CA VAL A 85 -1.59 -3.13 7.92
C VAL A 85 -2.35 -4.33 8.47
N GLU A 86 -1.65 -5.42 8.82
CA GLU A 86 -2.26 -6.64 9.34
C GLU A 86 -3.01 -6.38 10.64
N THR A 87 -2.37 -5.76 11.63
CA THR A 87 -2.96 -5.52 12.95
C THR A 87 -4.23 -4.69 12.84
N THR A 88 -4.21 -3.65 11.99
CA THR A 88 -5.38 -2.79 11.75
C THR A 88 -6.53 -3.56 11.13
N LEU A 89 -6.27 -4.28 10.01
CA LEU A 89 -7.33 -4.98 9.29
C LEU A 89 -7.88 -6.17 10.06
N VAL A 90 -7.03 -6.92 10.77
CA VAL A 90 -7.47 -8.02 11.65
C VAL A 90 -8.35 -7.48 12.77
N SER A 91 -7.94 -6.37 13.42
CA SER A 91 -8.76 -5.72 14.45
C SER A 91 -10.13 -5.29 13.90
N LYS A 92 -10.18 -4.68 12.72
CA LYS A 92 -11.45 -4.31 12.05
C LYS A 92 -12.32 -5.54 11.77
N ALA A 93 -11.73 -6.61 11.23
CA ALA A 93 -12.44 -7.83 10.89
C ALA A 93 -13.02 -8.52 12.14
N LEU A 94 -12.25 -8.65 13.22
CA LEU A 94 -12.69 -9.26 14.48
C LEU A 94 -13.83 -8.49 15.16
N ASN A 95 -13.93 -7.19 14.95
CA ASN A 95 -14.97 -6.33 15.51
C ASN A 95 -16.18 -6.14 14.58
N HIS A 96 -16.16 -6.72 13.37
CA HIS A 96 -17.25 -6.52 12.41
C HIS A 96 -18.36 -7.57 12.63
N PRO A 97 -19.63 -7.18 12.84
CA PRO A 97 -20.69 -8.11 13.26
C PRO A 97 -21.04 -9.18 12.21
N ASN A 98 -20.71 -8.93 10.93
CA ASN A 98 -20.96 -9.86 9.82
C ASN A 98 -19.71 -10.61 9.36
N ILE A 99 -18.59 -10.52 10.08
CA ILE A 99 -17.36 -11.26 9.76
C ILE A 99 -17.05 -12.22 10.91
N ALA A 100 -16.99 -13.51 10.60
CA ALA A 100 -16.58 -14.54 11.55
C ALA A 100 -15.16 -14.99 11.22
N CYS A 101 -14.21 -14.70 12.12
CA CYS A 101 -12.83 -15.15 12.00
C CYS A 101 -12.65 -16.45 12.79
N TRP A 102 -12.21 -17.51 12.11
CA TRP A 102 -11.90 -18.80 12.73
C TRP A 102 -10.39 -19.00 12.65
N SER A 103 -9.69 -18.84 13.77
CA SER A 103 -8.32 -19.35 13.89
C SER A 103 -8.38 -20.86 14.09
N ALA A 104 -7.31 -21.56 13.69
CA ALA A 104 -7.24 -23.02 13.55
C ALA A 104 -8.19 -23.81 14.46
N ALA A 105 -9.04 -24.61 13.83
CA ALA A 105 -9.97 -25.53 14.47
C ALA A 105 -9.22 -26.61 15.24
N THR A 106 -8.81 -26.32 16.47
CA THR A 106 -8.38 -27.34 17.44
C THR A 106 -9.46 -27.48 18.50
N ARG A 107 -10.54 -28.18 18.16
CA ARG A 107 -11.28 -28.94 19.18
C ARG A 107 -10.67 -30.32 19.20
N LEU A 108 -9.80 -30.54 20.19
CA LEU A 108 -9.50 -31.87 20.69
C LEU A 108 -10.84 -32.55 21.01
N ILE A 109 -11.09 -33.68 20.34
CA ILE A 109 -11.89 -34.77 20.90
C ILE A 109 -11.21 -35.29 22.17
#